data_AF-A0A924I8U0-F1
#
_entry.id   AF-A0A924I8U0-F1
#
_cell.length_a   1.000
_cell.length_b   1.000
_cell.length_c   1.000
_cell.angle_alpha   90.00
_cell.angle_beta   90.00
_cell.angle_gamma   90.00
#
_symmetry.space_group_name_H-M   'P 1'
#
loop_
_entity.id
_entity.type
_entity.pdbx_description
1 polymer ?
#
loop_
_entity_poly.entity_id
_entity_poly.type
_entity_poly.pdbx_seq_one_letter_code
_entity_poly.pdbx_strand_id
1 'polypeptide(L)'
;MPSAFDDENLDEGEWVEEESNLTQEILDKGYELLDGFTEWLDFALKVETRAAQQDCFNAESYVDYLANFAQLSVFEATEYDLRWFVFSYYIRKSLGDEPTELRLLDSLRRFIEYLRAEHGYTVPEHIYATLEDHAFYVRRRAEYHALNPDDERTWADGFENWCSEMETDLDTRCLWLPSDLGEGERWGDTQGWREAALYREAQRLWLKEREELLGFGQDFDSMREELYIIYMDWLDQPQEKLEDDTPRNVIMAERTERQLHEEDPDDGEDE
;
A
#
# COMPACT_ATOMS: atom_id res chain seq x y z
N MET A 1 -8.01 -40.81 -23.16
CA MET A 1 -8.44 -39.40 -23.11
C MET A 1 -7.34 -38.68 -22.35
N PRO A 2 -6.74 -37.64 -22.91
CA PRO A 2 -5.75 -36.85 -22.17
C PRO A 2 -6.45 -36.21 -20.97
N SER A 3 -5.81 -36.27 -19.81
CA SER A 3 -6.21 -35.56 -18.61
C SER A 3 -6.23 -34.07 -18.94
N ALA A 4 -7.37 -33.41 -18.76
CA ALA A 4 -7.57 -31.99 -19.03
C ALA A 4 -7.38 -31.14 -17.76
N PHE A 5 -6.56 -31.61 -16.81
CA PHE A 5 -6.35 -30.99 -15.49
C PHE A 5 -4.91 -30.49 -15.28
N ASP A 6 -4.09 -30.42 -16.33
CA ASP A 6 -2.70 -29.96 -16.23
C ASP A 6 -2.47 -28.52 -16.76
N ASP A 7 -3.53 -27.78 -17.14
CA ASP A 7 -3.41 -26.42 -17.72
C ASP A 7 -3.70 -25.26 -16.72
N GLU A 8 -4.22 -25.52 -15.51
CA GLU A 8 -4.64 -24.46 -14.57
C GLU A 8 -3.48 -23.87 -13.72
N ASN A 9 -2.29 -24.49 -13.71
CA ASN A 9 -1.12 -23.98 -12.97
C ASN A 9 -0.20 -23.07 -13.81
N LEU A 10 -0.50 -22.84 -15.08
CA LEU A 10 0.32 -21.99 -15.96
C LEU A 10 0.05 -20.50 -15.75
N ASP A 11 -1.14 -20.11 -15.28
CA ASP A 11 -1.54 -18.71 -15.11
C ASP A 11 -1.00 -18.09 -13.80
N GLU A 12 -1.04 -18.82 -12.66
CA GLU A 12 -0.48 -18.30 -11.40
C GLU A 12 1.05 -18.05 -11.51
N GLY A 13 1.77 -18.92 -12.21
CA GLY A 13 3.22 -18.79 -12.37
C GLY A 13 3.65 -17.56 -13.18
N GLU A 14 2.91 -17.24 -14.25
CA GLU A 14 3.24 -16.09 -15.12
C GLU A 14 2.99 -14.76 -14.42
N TRP A 15 1.85 -14.60 -13.73
CA TRP A 15 1.54 -13.38 -12.98
C TRP A 15 2.49 -13.15 -11.81
N VAL A 16 2.85 -14.20 -11.06
CA VAL A 16 3.79 -14.09 -9.94
C VAL A 16 5.20 -13.73 -10.43
N GLU A 17 5.63 -14.27 -11.57
CA GLU A 17 6.93 -13.90 -12.18
C GLU A 17 6.94 -12.45 -12.66
N GLU A 18 5.85 -11.96 -13.29
CA GLU A 18 5.73 -10.57 -13.71
C GLU A 18 5.76 -9.59 -12.52
N GLU A 19 5.00 -9.87 -11.45
CA GLU A 19 5.02 -9.05 -10.24
C GLU A 19 6.40 -9.04 -9.57
N SER A 20 7.10 -10.18 -9.55
CA SER A 20 8.45 -10.29 -8.99
C SER A 20 9.45 -9.46 -9.81
N ASN A 21 9.38 -9.53 -11.14
CA ASN A 21 10.26 -8.75 -12.03
C ASN A 21 10.02 -7.25 -11.87
N LEU A 22 8.76 -6.81 -11.81
CA LEU A 22 8.41 -5.41 -11.56
C LEU A 22 8.94 -4.94 -10.21
N THR A 23 8.76 -5.73 -9.15
CA THR A 23 9.26 -5.41 -7.81
C THR A 23 10.77 -5.21 -7.82
N GLN A 24 11.52 -6.09 -8.48
CA GLN A 24 12.98 -5.97 -8.57
C GLN A 24 13.40 -4.72 -9.35
N GLU A 25 12.73 -4.39 -10.46
CA GLU A 25 13.02 -3.17 -11.22
C GLU A 25 12.80 -1.90 -10.39
N ILE A 26 11.73 -1.88 -9.57
CA ILE A 26 11.45 -0.76 -8.68
C ILE A 26 12.53 -0.65 -7.59
N LEU A 27 12.91 -1.79 -6.98
CA LEU A 27 13.97 -1.83 -5.97
C LEU A 27 15.31 -1.34 -6.52
N ASP A 28 15.72 -1.82 -7.70
CA ASP A 28 16.99 -1.44 -8.32
C ASP A 28 17.07 0.08 -8.51
N LYS A 29 16.02 0.69 -9.09
CA LYS A 29 15.92 2.15 -9.22
C LYS A 29 15.88 2.85 -7.87
N GLY A 30 15.18 2.28 -6.89
CA GLY A 30 15.08 2.79 -5.54
C GLY A 30 16.44 2.86 -4.84
N TYR A 31 17.25 1.81 -4.94
CA TYR A 31 18.59 1.77 -4.36
C TYR A 31 19.58 2.70 -5.06
N GLU A 32 19.48 2.88 -6.38
CA GLU A 32 20.24 3.92 -7.08
C GLU A 32 19.94 5.33 -6.51
N LEU A 33 18.67 5.61 -6.17
CA LEU A 33 18.29 6.87 -5.53
C LEU A 33 18.87 6.98 -4.10
N LEU A 34 18.88 5.89 -3.34
CA LEU A 34 19.40 5.86 -1.95
C LEU A 34 20.92 6.05 -1.89
N ASP A 35 21.65 5.50 -2.85
CA ASP A 35 23.09 5.74 -2.97
C ASP A 35 23.37 7.24 -3.17
N GLY A 36 22.68 7.87 -4.13
CA GLY A 36 22.79 9.31 -4.35
C GLY A 36 22.30 10.15 -3.17
N PHE A 37 21.28 9.70 -2.44
CA PHE A 37 20.80 10.38 -1.23
C PHE A 37 21.86 10.38 -0.13
N THR A 38 22.54 9.24 0.06
CA THR A 38 23.63 9.09 1.03
C THR A 38 24.77 10.05 0.72
N GLU A 39 25.17 10.14 -0.56
CA GLU A 39 26.18 11.11 -1.01
C GLU A 39 25.71 12.55 -0.79
N TRP A 40 24.44 12.86 -1.07
CA TRP A 40 23.89 14.19 -0.90
C TRP A 40 23.87 14.64 0.58
N LEU A 41 23.52 13.75 1.50
CA LEU A 41 23.57 14.03 2.95
C LEU A 41 24.99 14.39 3.42
N ASP A 42 26.01 13.66 2.95
CA ASP A 42 27.41 13.92 3.31
C ASP A 42 27.97 15.17 2.61
N PHE A 43 27.79 15.28 1.29
CA PHE A 43 28.45 16.32 0.50
C PHE A 43 27.72 17.65 0.52
N ALA A 44 26.40 17.66 0.34
CA ALA A 44 25.62 18.88 0.24
C ALA A 44 25.20 19.42 1.61
N LEU A 45 24.69 18.54 2.48
CA LEU A 45 24.14 18.96 3.78
C LEU A 45 25.10 18.83 4.96
N LYS A 46 26.22 18.10 4.80
CA LYS A 46 27.21 17.88 5.86
C LYS A 46 26.58 17.32 7.15
N VAL A 47 25.61 16.42 6.99
CA VAL A 47 24.93 15.76 8.10
C VAL A 47 25.92 14.86 8.85
N GLU A 48 25.84 14.81 10.17
CA GLU A 48 26.65 13.90 10.98
C GLU A 48 26.39 12.44 10.55
N THR A 49 27.44 11.62 10.46
CA THR A 49 27.36 10.22 10.02
C THR A 49 26.24 9.42 10.68
N ARG A 50 26.05 9.56 12.00
CA ARG A 50 24.97 8.86 12.71
C ARG A 50 23.60 9.31 12.22
N ALA A 51 23.38 10.62 12.10
CA ALA A 51 22.10 11.16 11.63
C ALA A 51 21.85 10.79 10.16
N ALA A 52 22.90 10.77 9.32
CA ALA A 52 22.78 10.34 7.93
C ALA A 52 22.38 8.86 7.84
N GLN A 53 22.96 7.98 8.66
CA GLN A 53 22.55 6.57 8.72
C GLN A 53 21.08 6.38 9.10
N GLN A 54 20.59 7.16 10.08
CA GLN A 54 19.17 7.13 10.46
C GLN A 54 18.27 7.62 9.34
N ASP A 55 18.68 8.69 8.64
CA ASP A 55 17.92 9.24 7.53
C ASP A 55 17.87 8.26 6.35
N CYS A 56 18.98 7.60 6.02
CA CYS A 56 19.05 6.57 4.97
C CYS A 56 18.20 5.35 5.32
N PHE A 57 18.26 4.86 6.57
CA PHE A 57 17.43 3.73 7.01
C PHE A 57 15.94 4.00 6.84
N ASN A 58 15.50 5.22 7.17
CA ASN A 58 14.11 5.62 7.02
C ASN A 58 13.69 5.76 5.56
N ALA A 59 14.57 6.29 4.70
CA ALA A 59 14.32 6.38 3.26
C ALA A 59 14.29 5.00 2.60
N GLU A 60 15.20 4.10 2.98
CA GLU A 60 15.25 2.70 2.55
C GLU A 60 13.95 1.98 2.92
N SER A 61 13.50 2.09 4.17
CA SER A 61 12.23 1.50 4.61
C SER A 61 11.03 1.97 3.77
N TYR A 62 11.06 3.21 3.28
CA TYR A 62 10.00 3.75 2.42
C TYR A 62 10.09 3.20 1.00
N VAL A 63 11.28 3.15 0.42
CA VAL A 63 11.54 2.54 -0.90
C VAL A 63 11.13 1.07 -0.89
N ASP A 64 11.51 0.32 0.14
CA ASP A 64 11.16 -1.10 0.28
C ASP A 64 9.65 -1.30 0.43
N TYR A 65 8.98 -0.45 1.20
CA TYR A 65 7.52 -0.47 1.30
C TYR A 65 6.87 -0.22 -0.08
N LEU A 66 7.31 0.82 -0.78
CA LEU A 66 6.74 1.15 -2.08
C LEU A 66 6.95 0.03 -3.10
N ALA A 67 8.12 -0.59 -3.13
CA ALA A 67 8.39 -1.69 -4.06
C ALA A 67 7.64 -2.97 -3.70
N ASN A 68 7.77 -3.44 -2.46
CA ASN A 68 7.29 -4.77 -2.07
C ASN A 68 5.79 -4.79 -1.74
N PHE A 69 5.22 -3.67 -1.29
CA PHE A 69 3.82 -3.61 -0.85
C PHE A 69 2.95 -2.79 -1.81
N ALA A 70 3.38 -1.59 -2.19
CA ALA A 70 2.59 -0.74 -3.08
C ALA A 70 2.81 -1.09 -4.58
N GLN A 71 3.93 -1.73 -4.91
CA GLN A 71 4.44 -1.93 -6.27
C GLN A 71 4.46 -0.62 -7.06
N LEU A 72 5.04 0.43 -6.46
CA LEU A 72 5.17 1.78 -7.02
C LEU A 72 6.60 2.27 -6.89
N SER A 73 7.04 3.13 -7.82
CA SER A 73 8.23 3.94 -7.58
C SER A 73 7.91 5.13 -6.66
N VAL A 74 8.94 5.74 -6.08
CA VAL A 74 8.79 6.95 -5.25
C VAL A 74 8.16 8.13 -5.97
N PHE A 75 8.24 8.17 -7.32
CA PHE A 75 7.65 9.22 -8.14
C PHE A 75 6.16 9.02 -8.42
N GLU A 76 5.64 7.81 -8.17
CA GLU A 76 4.24 7.45 -8.38
C GLU A 76 3.45 7.38 -7.06
N ALA A 77 4.15 7.45 -5.92
CA ALA A 77 3.53 7.39 -4.60
C ALA A 77 2.56 8.55 -4.37
N THR A 78 1.36 8.21 -3.90
CA THR A 78 0.27 9.15 -3.64
C THR A 78 0.24 9.62 -2.19
N GLU A 79 -0.69 10.53 -1.85
CA GLU A 79 -0.99 10.87 -0.45
C GLU A 79 -1.37 9.62 0.35
N TYR A 80 -2.14 8.71 -0.24
CA TYR A 80 -2.56 7.48 0.43
C TYR A 80 -1.35 6.62 0.81
N ASP A 81 -0.43 6.37 -0.14
CA ASP A 81 0.73 5.50 0.07
C ASP A 81 1.65 6.06 1.15
N LEU A 82 1.94 7.37 1.10
CA LEU A 82 2.79 8.02 2.09
C LEU A 82 2.14 8.00 3.48
N ARG A 83 0.85 8.31 3.58
CA ARG A 83 0.15 8.33 4.88
C ARG A 83 0.06 6.93 5.45
N TRP A 84 -0.34 5.93 4.65
CA TRP A 84 -0.37 4.54 5.08
C TRP A 84 1.00 4.06 5.54
N PHE A 85 2.06 4.41 4.80
CA PHE A 85 3.42 4.10 5.21
C PHE A 85 3.76 4.69 6.58
N VAL A 86 3.64 6.02 6.72
CA VAL A 86 4.09 6.76 7.90
C VAL A 86 3.26 6.43 9.15
N PHE A 87 1.93 6.40 9.03
CA PHE A 87 1.03 6.34 10.18
C PHE A 87 0.49 4.93 10.47
N SER A 88 0.85 3.93 9.66
CA SER A 88 0.45 2.54 9.89
C SER A 88 1.58 1.55 9.66
N TYR A 89 2.09 1.42 8.43
CA TYR A 89 3.02 0.36 8.07
C TYR A 89 4.34 0.46 8.85
N TYR A 90 4.99 1.64 8.80
CA TYR A 90 6.29 1.86 9.43
C TYR A 90 6.23 1.62 10.95
N ILE A 91 5.20 2.13 11.63
CA ILE A 91 5.02 1.93 13.08
C ILE A 91 4.94 0.45 13.46
N ARG A 92 4.34 -0.39 12.61
CA ARG A 92 4.17 -1.83 12.87
C ARG A 92 5.38 -2.68 12.46
N LYS A 93 6.14 -2.23 11.45
CA LYS A 93 7.13 -3.05 10.75
C LYS A 93 8.57 -2.54 10.88
N SER A 94 8.76 -1.30 11.31
CA SER A 94 10.09 -0.74 11.57
C SER A 94 10.85 -1.60 12.57
N LEU A 95 12.14 -1.76 12.28
CA LEU A 95 13.13 -2.38 13.18
C LEU A 95 14.12 -1.34 13.71
N GLY A 96 13.82 -0.04 13.52
CA GLY A 96 14.65 1.06 13.98
C GLY A 96 14.64 1.22 15.50
N ASP A 97 15.67 1.87 16.04
CA ASP A 97 15.62 2.33 17.43
C ASP A 97 14.70 3.56 17.56
N GLU A 98 14.17 3.82 18.76
CA GLU A 98 13.26 4.95 18.98
C GLU A 98 13.80 6.30 18.45
N PRO A 99 15.08 6.66 18.65
CA PRO A 99 15.65 7.87 18.04
C PRO A 99 15.56 7.89 16.51
N THR A 100 15.72 6.75 15.83
CA THR A 100 15.60 6.65 14.37
C THR A 100 14.14 6.79 13.93
N GLU A 101 13.23 6.12 14.63
CA GLU A 101 11.79 6.17 14.32
C GLU A 101 11.20 7.56 14.52
N LEU A 102 11.58 8.26 15.59
CA LEU A 102 11.13 9.64 15.85
C LEU A 102 11.63 10.64 14.80
N ARG A 103 12.64 10.27 14.01
CA ARG A 103 13.17 11.09 12.90
C ARG A 103 12.54 10.78 11.55
N LEU A 104 11.62 9.81 11.46
CA LEU A 104 11.04 9.36 10.19
C LEU A 104 10.62 10.52 9.29
N LEU A 105 9.75 11.40 9.78
CA LEU A 105 9.19 12.51 8.99
C LEU A 105 10.27 13.47 8.49
N ASP A 106 11.24 13.82 9.33
CA ASP A 106 12.37 14.68 8.94
C ASP A 106 13.26 14.00 7.91
N SER A 107 13.46 12.68 8.05
CA SER A 107 14.26 11.86 7.13
C SER A 107 13.63 11.83 5.75
N LEU A 108 12.33 11.52 5.69
CA LEU A 108 11.57 11.52 4.44
C LEU A 108 11.50 12.91 3.84
N ARG A 109 11.35 13.98 4.64
CA ARG A 109 11.41 15.36 4.15
C ARG A 109 12.75 15.64 3.45
N ARG A 110 13.88 15.24 4.04
CA ARG A 110 15.19 15.39 3.38
C ARG A 110 15.30 14.54 2.12
N PHE A 111 14.76 13.32 2.12
CA PHE A 111 14.77 12.47 0.95
C PHE A 111 13.96 13.07 -0.21
N ILE A 112 12.74 13.57 0.06
CA ILE A 112 11.91 14.27 -0.94
C ILE A 112 12.61 15.54 -1.45
N GLU A 113 13.28 16.29 -0.58
CA GLU A 113 14.08 17.46 -0.98
C GLU A 113 15.25 17.08 -1.90
N TYR A 114 15.92 15.96 -1.64
CA TYR A 114 16.93 15.39 -2.52
C TYR A 114 16.34 15.01 -3.88
N LEU A 115 15.21 14.30 -3.93
CA LEU A 115 14.54 13.95 -5.19
C LEU A 115 14.15 15.19 -6.00
N ARG A 116 13.70 16.25 -5.32
CA ARG A 116 13.40 17.53 -5.98
C ARG A 116 14.66 18.19 -6.55
N ALA A 117 15.75 18.22 -5.77
CA ALA A 117 16.97 18.93 -6.14
C ALA A 117 17.76 18.22 -7.25
N GLU A 118 17.93 16.91 -7.14
CA GLU A 118 18.82 16.13 -8.02
C GLU A 118 18.06 15.43 -9.16
N HIS A 119 16.77 15.13 -8.98
CA HIS A 119 15.96 14.37 -9.95
C HIS A 119 14.80 15.17 -10.55
N GLY A 120 14.66 16.46 -10.18
CA GLY A 120 13.62 17.33 -10.70
C GLY A 120 12.20 16.91 -10.31
N TYR A 121 12.05 16.16 -9.22
CA TYR A 121 10.75 15.70 -8.75
C TYR A 121 9.84 16.89 -8.40
N THR A 122 8.65 16.93 -9.01
CA THR A 122 7.63 17.92 -8.69
C THR A 122 6.83 17.41 -7.51
N VAL A 123 7.19 17.89 -6.31
CA VAL A 123 6.59 17.43 -5.06
C VAL A 123 5.16 17.94 -4.92
N PRO A 124 4.14 17.07 -4.85
CA PRO A 124 2.77 17.48 -4.56
C PRO A 124 2.64 18.09 -3.16
N GLU A 125 1.73 19.06 -2.99
CA GLU A 125 1.55 19.76 -1.72
C GLU A 125 1.20 18.83 -0.54
N HIS A 126 0.41 17.78 -0.82
CA HIS A 126 -0.02 16.81 0.18
C HIS A 126 1.15 16.02 0.81
N ILE A 127 2.27 15.88 0.10
CA ILE A 127 3.47 15.21 0.63
C ILE A 127 4.03 16.02 1.80
N TYR A 128 4.22 17.34 1.63
CA TYR A 128 4.71 18.19 2.72
C TYR A 128 3.68 18.29 3.85
N ALA A 129 2.39 18.42 3.54
CA ALA A 129 1.34 18.45 4.55
C ALA A 129 1.34 17.18 5.43
N THR A 130 1.59 16.02 4.83
CA THR A 130 1.73 14.75 5.56
C THR A 130 2.99 14.71 6.41
N LEU A 131 4.14 15.14 5.85
CA LEU A 131 5.41 15.15 6.57
C LEU A 131 5.49 16.19 7.70
N GLU A 132 4.60 17.18 7.72
CA GLU A 132 4.52 18.16 8.79
C GLU A 132 3.67 17.71 9.99
N ASP A 133 2.96 16.58 9.87
CA ASP A 133 2.04 16.07 10.90
C ASP A 133 2.76 15.25 12.00
N HIS A 134 3.79 15.85 12.60
CA HIS A 134 4.59 15.22 13.65
C HIS A 134 3.77 14.83 14.89
N ALA A 135 2.78 15.65 15.26
CA ALA A 135 1.97 15.41 16.43
C ALA A 135 1.12 14.14 16.27
N PHE A 136 0.53 13.94 15.08
CA PHE A 136 -0.22 12.73 14.77
C PHE A 136 0.68 11.49 14.75
N TYR A 137 1.84 11.56 14.08
CA TYR A 137 2.80 10.46 14.04
C TYR A 137 3.25 10.02 15.45
N VAL A 138 3.72 10.97 16.26
CA VAL A 138 4.24 10.67 17.61
C VAL A 138 3.16 10.08 18.50
N ARG A 139 1.92 10.59 18.43
CA ARG A 139 0.79 10.05 19.18
C ARG A 139 0.50 8.61 18.77
N ARG A 140 0.30 8.36 17.47
CA ARG A 140 -0.05 7.03 16.95
C ARG A 140 1.01 5.98 17.25
N ARG A 141 2.29 6.36 17.14
CA ARG A 141 3.42 5.50 17.52
C ARG A 141 3.34 5.13 19.00
N ALA A 142 3.13 6.11 19.88
CA ALA A 142 3.03 5.88 21.32
C ALA A 142 1.83 5.00 21.68
N GLU A 143 0.67 5.21 21.04
CA GLU A 143 -0.54 4.40 21.24
C GLU A 143 -0.31 2.94 20.82
N TYR A 144 0.31 2.70 19.67
CA TYR A 144 0.64 1.35 19.22
C TYR A 144 1.58 0.62 20.19
N HIS A 145 2.66 1.27 20.64
CA HIS A 145 3.58 0.66 21.61
C HIS A 145 2.98 0.52 23.01
N ALA A 146 1.89 1.21 23.32
CA ALA A 146 1.16 1.07 24.57
C ALA A 146 0.16 -0.11 24.54
N LEU A 147 -0.10 -0.72 23.38
CA LEU A 147 -0.90 -1.93 23.28
C LEU A 147 -0.24 -3.05 24.10
N ASN A 148 -1.01 -3.67 24.99
CA ASN A 148 -0.50 -4.71 25.88
C ASN A 148 -0.64 -6.10 25.22
N PRO A 149 0.44 -6.71 24.71
CA PRO A 149 0.35 -8.00 24.04
C PRO A 149 0.01 -9.17 24.99
N ASP A 150 0.15 -8.99 26.30
CA ASP A 150 -0.12 -10.03 27.29
C ASP A 150 -1.63 -10.26 27.54
N ASP A 151 -2.47 -9.31 27.11
CA ASP A 151 -3.93 -9.41 27.17
C ASP A 151 -4.50 -9.32 25.76
N GLU A 152 -4.69 -10.49 25.14
CA GLU A 152 -5.14 -10.65 23.76
C GLU A 152 -6.41 -9.85 23.45
N ARG A 153 -7.38 -9.82 24.37
CA ARG A 153 -8.64 -9.11 24.15
C ARG A 153 -8.43 -7.60 24.18
N THR A 154 -7.72 -7.10 25.20
CA THR A 154 -7.42 -5.67 25.30
C THR A 154 -6.54 -5.22 24.13
N TRP A 155 -5.62 -6.08 23.67
CA TRP A 155 -4.81 -5.83 22.49
C TRP A 155 -5.66 -5.73 21.23
N ALA A 156 -6.57 -6.69 20.99
CA ALA A 156 -7.42 -6.71 19.81
C ALA A 156 -8.33 -5.48 19.74
N ASP A 157 -9.05 -5.17 20.82
CA ASP A 157 -9.91 -3.99 20.91
C ASP A 157 -9.09 -2.69 20.71
N GLY A 158 -7.88 -2.62 21.29
CA GLY A 158 -7.00 -1.46 21.14
C GLY A 158 -6.45 -1.31 19.72
N PHE A 159 -6.08 -2.42 19.09
CA PHE A 159 -5.58 -2.45 17.71
C PHE A 159 -6.67 -2.06 16.70
N GLU A 160 -7.89 -2.57 16.86
CA GLU A 160 -9.05 -2.20 16.04
C GLU A 160 -9.31 -0.68 16.09
N ASN A 161 -9.32 -0.10 17.29
CA ASN A 161 -9.48 1.35 17.45
C ASN A 161 -8.34 2.14 16.79
N TRP A 162 -7.10 1.67 16.92
CA TRP A 162 -5.93 2.29 16.29
C TRP A 162 -5.98 2.23 14.75
N CYS A 163 -6.53 1.15 14.19
CA CYS A 163 -6.78 1.00 12.75
C CYS A 163 -7.93 1.91 12.28
N SER A 164 -9.05 1.95 13.00
CA SER A 164 -10.23 2.74 12.63
C SER A 164 -9.94 4.25 12.54
N GLU A 165 -9.06 4.78 13.40
CA GLU A 165 -8.61 6.17 13.29
C GLU A 165 -7.85 6.42 11.97
N MET A 166 -7.03 5.47 11.53
CA MET A 166 -6.29 5.57 10.27
C MET A 166 -7.21 5.51 9.06
N GLU A 167 -8.19 4.61 9.09
CA GLU A 167 -9.23 4.51 8.06
C GLU A 167 -10.01 5.82 7.94
N THR A 168 -10.37 6.42 9.08
CA THR A 168 -11.08 7.72 9.11
C THR A 168 -10.22 8.85 8.53
N ASP A 169 -8.93 8.91 8.88
CA ASP A 169 -8.00 9.91 8.35
C ASP A 169 -7.82 9.78 6.84
N LEU A 170 -7.60 8.55 6.36
CA LEU A 170 -7.46 8.28 4.94
C LEU A 170 -8.76 8.48 4.17
N ASP A 171 -9.92 8.16 4.74
CA ASP A 171 -11.20 8.47 4.10
C ASP A 171 -11.44 9.99 4.00
N THR A 172 -11.14 10.72 5.07
CA THR A 172 -11.32 12.18 5.12
C THR A 172 -10.40 12.92 4.13
N ARG A 173 -9.23 12.36 3.83
CA ARG A 173 -8.23 13.01 2.96
C ARG A 173 -8.24 12.46 1.55
N CYS A 174 -8.19 11.14 1.44
CA CYS A 174 -7.93 10.41 0.21
C CYS A 174 -9.20 9.79 -0.38
N LEU A 175 -10.35 9.85 0.29
CA LEU A 175 -11.57 9.08 -0.03
C LEU A 175 -11.22 7.59 -0.11
N TRP A 176 -11.38 6.85 0.97
CA TRP A 176 -10.92 5.46 1.01
C TRP A 176 -11.73 4.62 0.02
N LEU A 177 -11.06 3.71 -0.72
CA LEU A 177 -11.73 2.82 -1.67
C LEU A 177 -12.82 2.02 -0.92
N PRO A 178 -14.10 2.10 -1.32
CA PRO A 178 -15.18 1.44 -0.61
C PRO A 178 -14.90 -0.07 -0.47
N SER A 179 -15.18 -0.60 0.71
CA SER A 179 -15.06 -2.03 0.96
C SER A 179 -16.13 -2.85 0.22
N ASP A 180 -17.22 -2.21 -0.21
CA ASP A 180 -18.33 -2.81 -0.95
C ASP A 180 -17.90 -3.15 -2.39
N LEU A 181 -18.19 -4.38 -2.79
CA LEU A 181 -18.15 -4.82 -4.19
C LEU A 181 -19.53 -4.69 -4.84
N GLY A 182 -20.59 -4.41 -4.07
CA GLY A 182 -21.97 -4.41 -4.53
C GLY A 182 -22.65 -5.76 -4.28
N GLU A 183 -23.99 -5.77 -4.34
CA GLU A 183 -24.82 -6.96 -4.07
C GLU A 183 -24.66 -7.58 -2.66
N GLY A 184 -24.07 -6.81 -1.72
CA GLY A 184 -23.79 -7.27 -0.35
C GLY A 184 -22.41 -7.93 -0.19
N GLU A 185 -21.64 -8.03 -1.28
CA GLU A 185 -20.27 -8.52 -1.26
C GLU A 185 -19.30 -7.42 -0.83
N ARG A 186 -18.21 -7.81 -0.19
CA ARG A 186 -17.14 -6.90 0.22
C ARG A 186 -15.79 -7.48 -0.14
N TRP A 187 -14.76 -6.64 -0.31
CA TRP A 187 -13.37 -7.09 -0.31
C TRP A 187 -13.08 -7.94 0.93
N GLY A 188 -12.37 -9.05 0.75
CA GLY A 188 -12.13 -10.04 1.79
C GLY A 188 -11.01 -9.58 2.72
N ASP A 189 -11.11 -9.97 4.00
CA ASP A 189 -10.03 -9.75 4.98
C ASP A 189 -8.78 -10.58 4.62
N THR A 190 -9.00 -11.76 4.04
CA THR A 190 -7.97 -12.61 3.43
C THR A 190 -8.28 -12.75 1.95
N GLN A 191 -7.43 -12.15 1.12
CA GLN A 191 -7.57 -12.15 -0.33
C GLN A 191 -6.72 -13.28 -0.93
N GLY A 192 -7.24 -13.95 -1.96
CA GLY A 192 -6.38 -14.72 -2.85
C GLY A 192 -5.53 -13.77 -3.70
N TRP A 193 -4.62 -14.33 -4.48
CA TRP A 193 -3.67 -13.51 -5.24
C TRP A 193 -4.37 -12.67 -6.31
N ARG A 194 -5.42 -13.20 -6.97
CA ARG A 194 -6.20 -12.48 -7.99
C ARG A 194 -6.99 -11.34 -7.36
N GLU A 195 -7.70 -11.62 -6.26
CA GLU A 195 -8.43 -10.60 -5.52
C GLU A 195 -7.51 -9.49 -5.01
N ALA A 196 -6.32 -9.84 -4.51
CA ALA A 196 -5.35 -8.86 -4.04
C ALA A 196 -4.80 -7.98 -5.18
N ALA A 197 -4.53 -8.56 -6.35
CA ALA A 197 -4.09 -7.82 -7.54
C ALA A 197 -5.19 -6.85 -8.03
N LEU A 198 -6.43 -7.32 -8.10
CA LEU A 198 -7.59 -6.51 -8.50
C LEU A 198 -7.91 -5.40 -7.48
N TYR A 199 -7.72 -5.66 -6.18
CA TYR A 199 -7.84 -4.61 -5.16
C TYR A 199 -6.82 -3.50 -5.36
N ARG A 200 -5.55 -3.85 -5.62
CA ARG A 200 -4.49 -2.86 -5.93
C ARG A 200 -4.84 -2.02 -7.15
N GLU A 201 -5.35 -2.66 -8.21
CA GLU A 201 -5.78 -1.95 -9.40
C GLU A 201 -6.97 -1.02 -9.16
N ALA A 202 -8.00 -1.49 -8.46
CA ALA A 202 -9.16 -0.68 -8.08
C ALA A 202 -8.74 0.55 -7.28
N GLN A 203 -7.80 0.37 -6.33
CA GLN A 203 -7.24 1.46 -5.55
C GLN A 203 -6.49 2.47 -6.41
N ARG A 204 -5.68 2.02 -7.38
CA ARG A 204 -4.97 2.91 -8.31
C ARG A 204 -5.92 3.70 -9.20
N LEU A 205 -6.93 3.03 -9.77
CA LEU A 205 -7.98 3.69 -10.53
C LEU A 205 -8.66 4.77 -9.68
N TRP A 206 -9.10 4.39 -8.48
CA TRP A 206 -9.78 5.30 -7.56
C TRP A 206 -8.95 6.55 -7.23
N LEU A 207 -7.67 6.39 -6.88
CA LEU A 207 -6.80 7.50 -6.52
C LEU A 207 -6.49 8.40 -7.71
N LYS A 208 -6.31 7.82 -8.89
CA LYS A 208 -6.09 8.57 -10.14
C LYS A 208 -7.31 9.43 -10.48
N GLU A 209 -8.49 8.83 -10.53
CA GLU A 209 -9.73 9.56 -10.85
C GLU A 209 -10.00 10.64 -9.80
N ARG A 210 -9.70 10.37 -8.51
CA ARG A 210 -9.80 11.40 -7.46
C ARG A 210 -8.92 12.60 -7.76
N GLU A 211 -7.68 12.37 -8.20
CA GLU A 211 -6.76 13.47 -8.53
C GLU A 211 -7.28 14.32 -9.69
N GLU A 212 -7.87 13.69 -10.70
CA GLU A 212 -8.53 14.39 -11.82
C GLU A 212 -9.71 15.24 -11.32
N LEU A 213 -10.58 14.70 -10.47
CA LEU A 213 -11.73 15.41 -9.91
C LEU A 213 -11.34 16.56 -8.97
N LEU A 214 -10.29 16.39 -8.18
CA LEU A 214 -9.68 17.47 -7.40
C LEU A 214 -9.18 18.59 -8.30
N GLY A 215 -8.58 18.26 -9.44
CA GLY A 215 -8.17 19.23 -10.47
C GLY A 215 -9.34 20.05 -11.05
N PHE A 216 -10.56 19.48 -11.06
CA PHE A 216 -11.78 20.21 -11.42
C PHE A 216 -12.40 21.02 -10.28
N GLY A 217 -11.85 20.91 -9.06
CA GLY A 217 -12.31 21.65 -7.89
C GLY A 217 -13.65 21.16 -7.33
N GLN A 218 -13.97 19.88 -7.53
CA GLN A 218 -15.17 19.27 -6.93
C GLN A 218 -15.02 19.15 -5.40
N ASP A 219 -16.17 19.16 -4.70
CA ASP A 219 -16.22 18.86 -3.27
C ASP A 219 -16.22 17.35 -2.99
N PHE A 220 -15.93 16.96 -1.76
CA PHE A 220 -15.69 15.57 -1.37
C PHE A 220 -16.93 14.67 -1.51
N ASP A 221 -18.12 15.19 -1.23
CA ASP A 221 -19.35 14.40 -1.34
C ASP A 221 -19.67 14.11 -2.81
N SER A 222 -19.57 15.13 -3.67
CA SER A 222 -19.73 14.97 -5.12
C SER A 222 -18.69 14.03 -5.73
N MET A 223 -17.42 14.16 -5.33
CA MET A 223 -16.34 13.27 -5.78
C MET A 223 -16.62 11.82 -5.39
N ARG A 224 -17.08 11.56 -4.17
CA ARG A 224 -17.37 10.20 -3.70
C ARG A 224 -18.45 9.53 -4.53
N GLU A 225 -19.51 10.25 -4.89
CA GLU A 225 -20.57 9.72 -5.75
C GLU A 225 -20.03 9.38 -7.15
N GLU A 226 -19.22 10.25 -7.74
CA GLU A 226 -18.66 10.04 -9.08
C GLU A 226 -17.63 8.89 -9.12
N LEU A 227 -16.72 8.85 -8.15
CA LEU A 227 -15.75 7.75 -7.99
C LEU A 227 -16.44 6.41 -7.81
N TYR A 228 -17.52 6.37 -7.03
CA TYR A 228 -18.29 5.15 -6.82
C TYR A 228 -18.92 4.63 -8.12
N ILE A 229 -19.43 5.52 -8.97
CA ILE A 229 -19.97 5.15 -10.28
C ILE A 229 -18.87 4.55 -11.17
N ILE A 230 -17.71 5.21 -11.25
CA ILE A 230 -16.57 4.74 -12.05
C ILE A 230 -16.09 3.37 -11.54
N TYR A 231 -15.97 3.22 -10.23
CA TYR A 231 -15.56 1.98 -9.60
C TYR A 231 -16.53 0.82 -9.87
N MET A 232 -17.84 1.07 -9.78
CA MET A 232 -18.85 0.06 -10.08
C MET A 232 -18.87 -0.32 -11.56
N ASP A 233 -18.68 0.65 -12.46
CA ASP A 233 -18.53 0.39 -13.89
C ASP A 233 -17.29 -0.47 -14.17
N TRP A 234 -16.16 -0.16 -13.54
CA TRP A 234 -14.92 -0.96 -13.65
C TRP A 234 -15.10 -2.41 -13.16
N LEU A 235 -15.81 -2.61 -12.05
CA LEU A 235 -16.08 -3.95 -11.50
C LEU A 235 -16.89 -4.83 -12.46
N ASP A 236 -17.77 -4.21 -13.25
CA ASP A 236 -18.72 -4.90 -14.14
C ASP A 236 -18.28 -4.87 -15.62
N GLN A 237 -17.16 -4.23 -15.94
CA GLN A 237 -16.62 -4.14 -17.29
C GLN A 237 -15.70 -5.33 -17.60
N PRO A 238 -15.97 -6.08 -18.70
CA PRO A 238 -15.06 -7.11 -19.21
C PRO A 238 -13.66 -6.57 -19.51
N GLN A 239 -12.63 -7.33 -19.14
CA GLN A 239 -11.23 -6.95 -19.35
C GLN A 239 -10.49 -8.03 -20.15
N GLU A 240 -9.78 -7.63 -21.21
CA GLU A 240 -9.02 -8.55 -22.07
C GLU A 240 -8.00 -9.38 -21.28
N LYS A 241 -7.35 -8.77 -20.27
CA LYS A 241 -6.38 -9.45 -19.40
C LYS A 241 -7.01 -10.48 -18.43
N LEU A 242 -8.33 -10.47 -18.30
CA LEU A 242 -9.12 -11.42 -17.51
C LEU A 242 -9.92 -12.34 -18.45
N GLU A 243 -9.45 -12.55 -19.67
CA GLU A 243 -10.11 -13.39 -20.69
C GLU A 243 -11.54 -12.93 -21.02
N ASP A 244 -11.75 -11.61 -21.08
CA ASP A 244 -13.07 -10.96 -21.26
C ASP A 244 -14.06 -11.23 -20.10
N ASP A 245 -13.57 -11.66 -18.93
CA ASP A 245 -14.35 -11.68 -17.70
C ASP A 245 -14.28 -10.33 -16.96
N THR A 246 -15.18 -10.17 -15.98
CA THR A 246 -15.24 -8.97 -15.12
C THR A 246 -14.42 -9.17 -13.85
N PRO A 247 -13.81 -8.11 -13.27
CA PRO A 247 -13.15 -8.20 -11.98
C PRO A 247 -14.01 -8.85 -10.90
N ARG A 248 -15.30 -8.49 -10.85
CA ARG A 248 -16.26 -9.07 -9.89
C ARG A 248 -16.32 -10.59 -10.02
N ASN A 249 -16.49 -11.11 -11.23
CA ASN A 249 -16.62 -12.56 -11.46
C ASN A 249 -15.34 -13.30 -11.09
N VAL A 250 -14.17 -12.76 -11.45
CA VAL A 250 -12.86 -13.35 -11.09
C VAL A 250 -12.70 -13.44 -9.57
N ILE A 251 -13.05 -12.39 -8.83
CA ILE A 251 -13.00 -12.39 -7.36
C ILE A 251 -13.94 -13.46 -6.78
N MET A 252 -15.17 -13.55 -7.28
CA MET A 252 -16.15 -14.53 -6.80
C MET A 252 -15.74 -15.98 -7.12
N ALA A 253 -15.14 -16.21 -8.29
CA ALA A 253 -14.61 -17.51 -8.68
C ALA A 253 -13.47 -17.94 -7.74
N GLU A 254 -12.48 -17.08 -7.52
CA GLU A 254 -11.35 -17.38 -6.62
C GLU A 254 -11.81 -17.66 -5.18
N ARG A 255 -12.81 -16.91 -4.67
CA ARG A 255 -13.40 -17.18 -3.35
C ARG A 255 -14.07 -18.54 -3.27
N THR A 256 -14.78 -18.92 -4.32
CA THR A 256 -15.45 -20.23 -4.39
C THR A 256 -14.42 -21.36 -4.42
N GLU A 257 -13.35 -21.22 -5.20
CA GLU A 257 -12.24 -22.17 -5.26
C GLU A 257 -11.57 -22.32 -3.89
N ARG A 258 -11.27 -21.22 -3.21
CA ARG A 258 -10.67 -21.26 -1.85
C ARG A 258 -11.57 -21.95 -0.83
N GLN A 259 -12.87 -21.66 -0.83
CA GLN A 259 -13.81 -22.32 0.07
C GLN A 259 -13.88 -23.83 -0.17
N LEU A 260 -13.87 -24.25 -1.44
CA LEU A 260 -13.86 -25.69 -1.79
C LEU A 260 -12.57 -26.38 -1.31
N HIS A 261 -11.42 -25.71 -1.40
CA HIS A 261 -10.15 -26.24 -0.89
C HIS A 261 -10.07 -26.31 0.64
N GLU A 262 -10.73 -25.39 1.36
CA GLU A 262 -10.79 -25.41 2.82
C GLU A 262 -11.77 -26.48 3.36
N GLU A 263 -12.81 -26.81 2.57
CA GLU A 263 -13.84 -27.81 2.93
C GLU A 263 -13.44 -29.26 2.60
N ASP A 264 -12.34 -29.49 1.88
CA ASP A 264 -11.79 -30.81 1.56
C ASP A 264 -10.46 -31.06 2.32
N PRO A 265 -10.48 -31.14 3.67
CA PRO A 265 -9.30 -31.47 4.44
C PRO A 265 -9.02 -32.96 4.26
N ASP A 266 -8.21 -33.28 3.26
CA ASP A 266 -7.53 -34.57 3.03
C ASP A 266 -7.92 -35.70 4.03
N ASP A 267 -9.02 -36.39 3.72
CA ASP A 267 -9.33 -37.73 4.24
C ASP A 267 -8.28 -38.70 3.66
N GLY A 268 -7.02 -38.63 4.11
CA GLY A 268 -6.01 -39.37 3.34
C GLY A 268 -4.55 -39.48 3.76
N GLU A 269 -4.17 -39.49 5.04
CA GLU A 269 -3.01 -40.30 5.49
C GLU A 269 -3.23 -40.93 6.88
N ASP A 270 -4.16 -41.89 6.95
CA ASP A 270 -4.00 -43.07 7.81
C ASP A 270 -3.32 -44.17 6.95
N GLU A 271 -2.00 -44.38 7.13
CA GLU A 271 -1.34 -45.68 7.40
C GLU A 271 0.21 -45.61 7.33
#